data_AF-K1Z126-F1
#
_entry.id   AF-K1Z126-F1
#
_cell.length_a   1.000
_cell.length_b   1.000
_cell.length_c   1.000
_cell.angle_alpha   90.00
_cell.angle_beta   90.00
_cell.angle_gamma   90.00
#
_symmetry.space_group_name_H-M   'P 1'
#
loop_
_entity.id
_entity.type
_entity.pdbx_description
1 polymer ?
#
loop_
_entity_poly.entity_id
_entity_poly.type
_entity_poly.pdbx_seq_one_letter_code
_entity_poly.pdbx_strand_id
1 'polypeptide(L)'
;MVEGVAANNRFKVEGKELVLNLKGKDEFKMDWGGKLEYYNCIVGGAIDARFMPAILKGIMEKMEEGPLTGSYARDIRVFVYDGKMHPVDSNEISFRLAGRNAFKEAFKKAGPKIMEPIYNIEVLVPSDCMGDVMSDLQNRRAMIEGMSSEKGFEV
;
A
#
# COMPACT_ATOMS: atom_id res chain seq x y z
N MET A 1 0.86 -9.27 -5.30
CA MET A 1 1.78 -8.19 -4.88
C MET A 1 3.22 -8.65 -5.12
N VAL A 2 3.95 -7.99 -6.01
CA VAL A 2 5.39 -8.23 -6.22
C VAL A 2 6.10 -7.15 -5.41
N GLU A 3 6.82 -7.53 -4.36
CA GLU A 3 7.65 -6.59 -3.60
C GLU A 3 8.84 -6.15 -4.46
N GLY A 4 9.22 -4.88 -4.38
CA GLY A 4 10.41 -4.39 -5.06
C GLY A 4 10.30 -4.24 -6.58
N VAL A 5 9.10 -4.09 -7.14
CA VAL A 5 8.99 -3.69 -8.57
C VAL A 5 9.70 -2.35 -8.74
N ALA A 6 10.82 -2.39 -9.47
CA ALA A 6 11.58 -1.22 -9.86
C ALA A 6 10.62 -0.15 -10.42
N ALA A 7 10.97 1.13 -10.28
CA ALA A 7 10.21 2.24 -10.87
C ALA A 7 10.32 2.20 -12.41
N ASN A 8 9.79 1.14 -13.01
CA ASN A 8 9.75 0.91 -14.42
C ASN A 8 8.57 1.71 -14.97
N ASN A 9 8.77 2.32 -16.13
CA ASN A 9 7.76 3.05 -16.85
C ASN A 9 6.97 2.15 -17.81
N ARG A 10 7.25 0.83 -17.85
CA ARG A 10 6.59 -0.14 -18.73
C ARG A 10 5.66 -1.03 -17.93
N PHE A 11 4.38 -1.02 -18.29
CA PHE A 11 3.34 -1.82 -17.64
C PHE A 11 2.57 -2.62 -18.67
N LYS A 12 2.19 -3.85 -18.32
CA LYS A 12 1.25 -4.64 -19.12
C LYS A 12 -0.12 -4.56 -18.46
N VAL A 13 -1.03 -3.77 -19.05
CA VAL A 13 -2.40 -3.59 -18.54
C VAL A 13 -3.36 -4.13 -19.58
N GLU A 14 -4.21 -5.09 -19.19
CA GLU A 14 -5.25 -5.68 -20.05
C GLU A 14 -4.72 -6.17 -21.41
N GLY A 15 -3.53 -6.78 -21.40
CA GLY A 15 -2.88 -7.35 -22.59
C GLY A 15 -2.13 -6.36 -23.48
N LYS A 16 -2.20 -5.05 -23.19
CA LYS A 16 -1.46 -4.00 -23.90
C LYS A 16 -0.22 -3.59 -23.11
N GLU A 17 0.89 -3.41 -23.83
CA GLU A 17 2.09 -2.79 -23.27
C GLU A 17 1.92 -1.27 -23.30
N LEU A 18 2.02 -0.66 -22.12
CA LEU A 18 1.95 0.77 -21.91
C LEU A 18 3.31 1.25 -21.43
N VAL A 19 3.87 2.22 -22.17
CA VAL A 19 5.04 2.98 -21.72
C VAL A 19 4.54 4.33 -21.22
N LEU A 20 4.66 4.56 -19.91
CA LEU A 20 4.17 5.76 -19.24
C LEU A 20 5.23 6.86 -19.23
N ASN A 21 4.80 8.09 -19.50
CA ASN A 21 5.66 9.25 -19.39
C ASN A 21 5.48 9.89 -18.00
N LEU A 22 6.48 9.77 -17.13
CA LEU A 22 6.42 10.26 -15.75
C LEU A 22 6.59 11.79 -15.76
N LYS A 23 5.50 12.53 -15.55
CA LYS A 23 5.53 14.01 -15.49
C LYS A 23 5.69 14.55 -14.08
N GLY A 24 5.16 13.83 -13.09
CA GLY A 24 5.24 14.21 -11.69
C GLY A 24 5.21 12.98 -10.79
N LYS A 25 5.89 13.07 -9.65
CA LYS A 25 5.89 12.06 -8.60
C LYS A 25 5.71 12.76 -7.27
N ASP A 26 4.71 12.32 -6.52
CA ASP A 26 4.49 12.71 -5.14
C ASP A 26 4.56 11.45 -4.27
N GLU A 27 5.24 11.52 -3.13
CA GLU A 27 5.30 10.44 -2.16
C GLU A 27 4.67 10.92 -0.85
N PHE A 28 3.71 10.15 -0.35
CA PHE A 28 3.00 10.43 0.88
C PHE A 28 3.26 9.30 1.87
N LYS A 29 3.70 9.64 3.07
CA LYS A 29 3.76 8.70 4.20
C LYS A 29 2.40 8.68 4.88
N MET A 30 1.90 7.48 5.18
CA MET A 30 0.59 7.32 5.80
C MET A 30 0.71 7.26 7.33
N ASP A 31 -0.29 7.77 8.03
CA ASP A 31 -0.30 7.81 9.50
C ASP A 31 -0.34 6.40 10.12
N TRP A 32 -1.03 5.46 9.47
CA TRP A 32 -1.10 4.04 9.87
C TRP A 32 0.08 3.18 9.36
N GLY A 33 1.11 3.83 8.79
CA GLY A 33 2.29 3.17 8.27
C GLY A 33 2.20 2.76 6.79
N GLY A 34 3.38 2.70 6.16
CA GLY A 34 3.55 2.50 4.72
C GLY A 34 3.48 3.81 3.93
N LYS A 35 3.53 3.69 2.60
CA LYS A 35 3.57 4.86 1.71
C LYS A 35 2.65 4.74 0.49
N LEU A 36 2.22 5.89 0.00
CA LEU A 36 1.55 6.06 -1.30
C LEU A 36 2.50 6.82 -2.22
N GLU A 37 2.87 6.20 -3.34
CA GLU A 37 3.57 6.90 -4.41
C GLU A 37 2.57 7.21 -5.53
N TYR A 38 2.31 8.50 -5.77
CA TYR A 38 1.38 8.99 -6.77
C TYR A 38 2.15 9.56 -7.97
N TYR A 39 1.89 9.02 -9.16
CA TYR A 39 2.56 9.40 -10.39
C TYR A 39 1.57 9.99 -11.38
N ASN A 40 1.83 11.22 -11.82
CA ASN A 40 1.10 11.85 -12.91
C ASN A 40 1.79 11.51 -14.23
N CYS A 41 1.06 10.83 -15.11
CA CYS A 41 1.52 10.41 -16.44
C CYS A 41 0.62 10.93 -17.58
N ILE A 42 -0.26 11.90 -17.33
CA ILE A 42 -1.22 12.40 -18.32
C ILE A 42 -0.51 13.10 -19.48
N VAL A 43 -0.80 12.66 -20.70
CA VAL A 43 -0.28 13.25 -21.96
C VAL A 43 -1.39 14.04 -22.66
N GLY A 44 -1.02 15.07 -23.44
CA GLY A 44 -1.96 15.78 -24.31
C GLY A 44 -3.05 16.61 -23.63
N GLY A 45 -2.99 16.82 -22.31
CA GLY A 45 -3.99 17.62 -21.58
C GLY A 45 -5.33 16.91 -21.42
N ALA A 46 -5.36 15.57 -21.47
CA ALA A 46 -6.59 14.77 -21.34
C ALA A 46 -7.34 15.02 -20.01
N ILE A 47 -6.61 15.39 -18.96
CA ILE A 47 -7.12 15.92 -17.69
C ILE A 47 -6.27 17.14 -17.31
N ASP A 48 -6.93 18.22 -16.89
CA ASP A 48 -6.28 19.40 -16.33
C ASP A 48 -5.58 19.06 -14.99
N ALA A 49 -4.36 19.56 -14.81
CA ALA A 49 -3.57 19.37 -13.59
C ALA A 49 -4.32 19.81 -12.32
N ARG A 50 -5.24 20.77 -12.41
CA ARG A 50 -6.06 21.23 -11.28
C ARG A 50 -6.94 20.13 -10.66
N PHE A 51 -7.25 19.07 -11.42
CA PHE A 51 -8.06 17.95 -10.93
C PHE A 51 -7.23 16.81 -10.32
N MET A 52 -5.90 16.83 -10.45
CA MET A 52 -5.02 15.82 -9.86
C MET A 52 -5.18 15.71 -8.33
N PRO A 53 -5.28 16.81 -7.56
CA PRO A 53 -5.53 16.73 -6.11
C PRO A 53 -6.87 16.06 -5.77
N ALA A 54 -7.90 16.24 -6.61
CA ALA A 54 -9.21 15.63 -6.41
C ALA A 54 -9.15 14.10 -6.57
N ILE A 55 -8.45 13.63 -7.61
CA ILE A 55 -8.20 12.20 -7.86
C ILE A 55 -7.42 11.60 -6.68
N LEU A 56 -6.34 12.26 -6.26
CA LEU A 56 -5.53 11.84 -5.11
C LEU A 56 -6.37 11.71 -3.84
N LYS A 57 -7.22 12.71 -3.55
CA LYS A 57 -8.13 12.68 -2.40
C LYS A 57 -9.05 11.47 -2.43
N GLY A 58 -9.63 11.16 -3.60
CA GLY A 58 -10.50 9.98 -3.75
C GLY A 58 -9.76 8.65 -3.55
N ILE A 59 -8.50 8.58 -3.96
CA ILE A 59 -7.62 7.43 -3.71
C ILE A 59 -7.34 7.29 -2.20
N MET A 60 -6.92 8.38 -1.54
CA MET A 60 -6.62 8.40 -0.10
C MET A 60 -7.84 7.99 0.73
N GLU A 61 -9.02 8.55 0.45
CA GLU A 61 -10.28 8.19 1.12
C GLU A 61 -10.54 6.67 1.02
N LYS A 62 -10.24 6.06 -0.14
CA LYS A 62 -10.46 4.61 -0.33
C LYS A 62 -9.37 3.74 0.27
N MET A 63 -8.15 4.25 0.36
CA MET A 63 -7.05 3.59 1.06
C MET A 63 -7.31 3.51 2.56
N GLU A 64 -7.87 4.57 3.13
CA GLU A 64 -8.26 4.63 4.54
C GLU A 64 -9.42 3.67 4.84
N GLU A 65 -10.47 3.67 4.00
CA GLU A 65 -11.63 2.78 4.16
C GLU A 65 -11.29 1.30 3.96
N GLY A 66 -10.18 0.96 3.28
CA GLY A 66 -9.80 -0.43 3.02
C GLY A 66 -10.69 -1.14 1.99
N PRO A 67 -10.25 -1.35 0.73
CA PRO A 67 -11.13 -1.82 -0.35
C PRO A 67 -11.68 -3.25 -0.20
N LEU A 68 -11.11 -4.07 0.69
CA LEU A 68 -11.48 -5.47 0.92
C LEU A 68 -12.17 -5.71 2.25
N THR A 69 -11.51 -5.32 3.36
CA THR A 69 -11.83 -5.78 4.71
C THR A 69 -12.10 -4.66 5.69
N GLY A 70 -12.15 -3.40 5.25
CA GLY A 70 -12.17 -2.25 6.16
C GLY A 70 -10.80 -1.93 6.77
N SER A 71 -9.74 -2.66 6.37
CA SER A 71 -8.37 -2.48 6.88
C SER A 71 -7.60 -1.50 6.00
N TYR A 72 -6.75 -0.68 6.63
CA TYR A 72 -5.94 0.30 5.93
C TYR A 72 -5.10 -0.31 4.80
N ALA A 73 -5.12 0.33 3.64
CA ALA A 73 -4.27 -0.03 2.52
C ALA A 73 -2.92 0.69 2.64
N ARG A 74 -1.82 -0.01 2.36
CA ARG A 74 -0.46 0.51 2.47
C ARG A 74 0.46 0.01 1.37
N ASP A 75 1.56 0.74 1.17
CA ASP A 75 2.65 0.41 0.23
C ASP A 75 2.16 0.26 -1.22
N ILE A 76 1.53 1.32 -1.72
CA ILE A 76 0.87 1.35 -3.02
C ILE A 76 1.49 2.40 -3.93
N ARG A 77 1.60 2.05 -5.20
CA ARG A 77 1.98 2.96 -6.27
C ARG A 77 0.83 3.15 -7.24
N VAL A 78 0.43 4.39 -7.49
CA VAL A 78 -0.66 4.75 -8.41
C VAL A 78 -0.11 5.57 -9.56
N PHE A 79 -0.49 5.19 -10.78
CA PHE A 79 -0.17 5.92 -12.00
C PHE A 79 -1.44 6.42 -12.66
N VAL A 80 -1.58 7.73 -12.80
CA VAL A 80 -2.69 8.35 -13.55
C VAL A 80 -2.19 8.62 -14.96
N TYR A 81 -2.55 7.76 -15.90
CA TYR A 81 -1.98 7.76 -17.26
C TYR A 81 -2.97 8.09 -18.37
N ASP A 82 -4.26 8.01 -18.11
CA ASP A 82 -5.31 8.28 -19.10
C ASP A 82 -6.55 8.84 -18.41
N GLY A 83 -7.43 9.45 -19.20
CA GLY A 83 -8.73 9.92 -18.77
C GLY A 83 -9.35 10.89 -19.76
N LYS A 84 -10.54 11.39 -19.43
CA LYS A 84 -11.26 12.38 -20.24
C LYS A 84 -11.92 13.41 -19.33
N MET A 85 -11.91 14.65 -19.78
CA MET A 85 -12.66 15.73 -19.15
C MET A 85 -13.63 16.37 -20.15
N HIS A 86 -14.74 16.86 -19.62
CA HIS A 86 -15.75 17.64 -20.33
C HIS A 86 -15.85 19.03 -19.69
N PRO A 87 -15.72 20.15 -20.44
CA PRO A 87 -15.61 21.49 -19.86
C PRO A 87 -16.76 21.90 -18.93
N VAL A 88 -17.96 21.37 -19.17
CA VAL A 88 -19.19 21.76 -18.45
C VAL A 88 -19.51 20.80 -17.31
N ASP A 89 -19.29 19.49 -17.50
CA ASP A 89 -19.71 18.46 -16.54
C ASP A 89 -18.57 17.98 -15.62
N SER A 90 -17.33 18.35 -15.94
CA SER A 90 -16.17 17.98 -15.13
C SER A 90 -15.95 18.93 -13.97
N ASN A 91 -16.16 18.40 -12.77
CA ASN A 91 -15.94 19.09 -11.51
C ASN A 91 -15.09 18.22 -10.57
N GLU A 92 -14.65 18.82 -9.46
CA GLU A 92 -13.78 18.18 -8.48
C GLU A 92 -14.41 16.90 -7.87
N ILE A 93 -15.71 16.93 -7.60
CA ILE A 93 -16.43 15.81 -6.99
C ILE A 93 -16.45 14.61 -7.94
N SER A 94 -16.67 14.84 -9.24
CA SER A 94 -16.65 13.81 -10.28
C SER A 94 -15.29 13.11 -10.35
N PHE A 95 -14.19 13.86 -10.36
CA PHE A 95 -12.84 13.29 -10.42
C PHE A 95 -12.43 12.55 -9.14
N ARG A 96 -12.85 13.06 -7.98
CA ARG A 96 -12.67 12.37 -6.70
C ARG A 96 -13.40 11.02 -6.69
N LEU A 97 -14.66 10.99 -7.13
CA LEU A 97 -15.43 9.74 -7.20
C LEU A 97 -14.85 8.76 -8.24
N ALA A 98 -14.40 9.27 -9.40
CA ALA A 98 -13.73 8.47 -10.42
C ALA A 98 -12.43 7.84 -9.88
N GLY A 99 -11.58 8.62 -9.20
CA GLY A 99 -10.36 8.14 -8.56
C GLY A 99 -10.63 7.05 -7.52
N ARG A 100 -11.64 7.26 -6.66
CA ARG A 100 -12.09 6.29 -5.65
C ARG A 100 -12.53 4.96 -6.28
N ASN A 101 -13.35 5.01 -7.33
CA ASN A 101 -13.85 3.82 -8.01
C ASN A 101 -12.76 3.09 -8.78
N ALA A 102 -11.95 3.82 -9.55
CA ALA A 102 -10.82 3.25 -10.30
C ALA A 102 -9.83 2.55 -9.36
N PHE A 103 -9.52 3.17 -8.21
CA PHE A 103 -8.67 2.56 -7.21
C PHE A 103 -9.28 1.27 -6.65
N LYS A 104 -10.57 1.27 -6.29
CA LYS A 104 -11.26 0.08 -5.77
C LYS A 104 -11.20 -1.10 -6.75
N GLU A 105 -11.42 -0.85 -8.04
CA GLU A 105 -11.39 -1.90 -9.07
C GLU A 105 -9.95 -2.39 -9.33
N ALA A 106 -9.00 -1.48 -9.49
CA ALA A 106 -7.59 -1.80 -9.69
C ALA A 106 -7.02 -2.60 -8.51
N PHE A 107 -7.35 -2.18 -7.28
CA PHE A 107 -6.90 -2.85 -6.06
C PHE A 107 -7.41 -4.29 -5.98
N LYS A 108 -8.67 -4.55 -6.36
CA LYS A 108 -9.21 -5.91 -6.42
C LYS A 108 -8.51 -6.78 -7.48
N LYS A 109 -8.26 -6.20 -8.67
CA LYS A 109 -7.54 -6.89 -9.76
C LYS A 109 -6.06 -7.16 -9.41
N ALA A 110 -5.45 -6.38 -8.52
CA ALA A 110 -4.03 -6.48 -8.16
C ALA A 110 -3.65 -7.69 -7.28
N GLY A 111 -4.62 -8.53 -6.88
CA GLY A 111 -4.38 -9.65 -5.96
C GLY A 111 -3.84 -9.17 -4.60
N PRO A 112 -4.62 -8.34 -3.90
CA PRO A 112 -4.21 -7.75 -2.63
C PRO A 112 -4.15 -8.83 -1.54
N LYS A 113 -3.22 -8.67 -0.59
CA LYS A 113 -3.03 -9.59 0.54
C LYS A 113 -3.29 -8.86 1.84
N ILE A 114 -3.87 -9.57 2.81
CA ILE A 114 -4.02 -9.08 4.18
C ILE A 114 -2.67 -9.21 4.87
N MET A 115 -2.26 -8.13 5.54
CA MET A 115 -1.06 -8.10 6.36
C MET A 115 -1.47 -8.08 7.83
N GLU A 116 -0.74 -8.82 8.66
CA GLU A 116 -0.86 -8.76 10.12
C GLU A 116 0.37 -8.05 10.71
N PRO A 117 0.22 -7.29 11.82
CA PRO A 117 1.36 -6.69 12.49
C PRO A 117 2.25 -7.79 13.08
N ILE A 118 3.56 -7.68 12.84
CA ILE A 118 4.58 -8.54 13.44
C ILE A 118 5.30 -7.71 14.49
N TYR A 119 5.41 -8.25 15.70
CA TYR A 119 6.12 -7.62 16.81
C TYR A 119 7.39 -8.39 17.10
N ASN A 120 8.49 -7.66 17.28
CA ASN A 120 9.72 -8.21 17.84
C ASN A 120 9.60 -8.09 19.35
N ILE A 121 9.69 -9.21 20.05
CA ILE A 121 9.58 -9.29 21.50
C ILE A 121 10.86 -9.90 22.06
N GLU A 122 11.24 -9.43 23.24
CA GLU A 122 12.36 -9.95 24.02
C GLU A 122 11.78 -10.44 25.35
N VAL A 123 12.10 -11.67 25.73
CA VAL A 123 11.46 -12.32 26.89
C VAL A 123 12.53 -12.89 27.79
N LEU A 124 12.71 -12.30 28.97
CA LEU A 124 13.62 -12.83 29.97
C LEU A 124 12.93 -13.90 30.80
N VAL A 125 13.48 -15.11 30.81
CA VAL A 125 12.94 -16.25 31.56
C VAL A 125 14.01 -16.96 32.37
N PRO A 126 13.68 -17.46 33.58
CA PRO A 126 14.55 -18.40 34.28
C PRO A 126 14.83 -19.63 33.42
N SER A 127 16.06 -20.17 33.48
CA SER A 127 16.50 -21.29 32.63
C SER A 127 15.62 -22.54 32.77
N ASP A 128 15.01 -22.74 33.93
CA ASP A 128 14.08 -23.83 34.24
C ASP A 128 12.70 -23.68 33.58
N CYS A 129 12.29 -22.47 33.18
CA CYS A 129 11.01 -22.20 32.50
C CYS A 129 11.15 -21.99 30.98
N MET A 130 12.39 -21.99 30.46
CA MET A 130 12.70 -21.70 29.06
C MET A 130 11.93 -22.61 28.08
N GLY A 131 11.87 -23.91 28.34
CA GLY A 131 11.19 -24.87 27.47
C GLY A 131 9.68 -24.65 27.36
N ASP A 132 9.02 -24.30 28.46
CA ASP A 132 7.59 -24.05 28.50
C ASP A 132 7.24 -22.75 27.77
N VAL A 133 8.02 -21.68 27.98
CA VAL A 133 7.81 -20.40 27.30
C VAL A 133 8.05 -20.51 25.79
N MET A 134 9.09 -21.24 25.38
CA MET A 134 9.35 -21.52 23.97
C MET A 134 8.20 -22.24 23.28
N SER A 135 7.62 -23.22 23.97
CA SER A 135 6.47 -23.98 23.48
C SER A 135 5.22 -23.09 23.35
N ASP A 136 4.96 -22.19 24.31
CA ASP A 136 3.84 -21.24 24.22
C ASP A 136 4.00 -20.24 23.06
N LEU A 137 5.22 -19.70 22.86
CA LEU A 137 5.51 -18.78 21.77
C LEU A 137 5.29 -19.42 20.39
N GLN A 138 5.76 -20.65 20.19
CA GLN A 138 5.53 -21.39 18.94
C GLN A 138 4.05 -21.64 18.67
N ASN A 139 3.26 -21.96 19.71
CA ASN A 139 1.80 -22.11 19.59
C ASN A 139 1.10 -20.82 19.15
N ARG A 140 1.69 -19.65 19.45
CA ARG A 140 1.20 -18.33 19.02
C ARG A 140 1.72 -17.91 17.64
N ARG A 141 2.35 -18.81 16.88
CA ARG A 141 3.00 -18.56 15.58
C ARG A 141 4.19 -17.60 15.68
N ALA A 142 4.82 -17.48 16.85
CA ALA A 142 6.06 -16.71 16.97
C ALA A 142 7.21 -17.44 16.28
N MET A 143 8.16 -16.68 15.74
CA MET A 143 9.39 -17.18 15.13
C MET A 143 10.56 -16.79 16.02
N ILE A 144 11.36 -17.76 16.44
CA ILE A 144 12.48 -17.53 17.35
C ILE A 144 13.70 -17.12 16.51
N GLU A 145 14.18 -15.89 16.71
CA GLU A 145 15.32 -15.35 15.98
C GLU A 145 16.68 -15.69 16.62
N GLY A 146 16.72 -15.89 17.93
CA GLY A 146 17.95 -16.19 18.66
C GLY A 146 17.69 -16.44 20.14
N MET A 147 18.72 -16.91 20.83
CA MET A 147 18.74 -17.12 22.28
C MET A 147 20.07 -16.67 22.85
N SER A 148 20.04 -15.95 23.96
CA SER A 148 21.25 -15.53 24.66
C SER A 148 21.09 -15.61 26.18
N SER A 149 22.16 -15.96 26.89
CA SER A 149 22.14 -16.01 28.35
C SER A 149 22.63 -14.70 28.95
N GLU A 150 21.82 -14.06 29.79
CA GLU A 150 22.19 -12.85 30.53
C GLU A 150 21.91 -13.01 32.03
N LYS A 151 22.97 -12.93 32.85
CA LYS A 151 22.90 -12.93 34.33
C LYS A 151 22.04 -14.05 34.95
N GLY A 152 22.05 -15.25 34.36
CA GLY A 152 21.30 -16.41 34.84
C GLY A 152 19.85 -16.50 34.33
N PHE A 153 19.46 -15.60 33.42
CA PHE A 153 18.24 -15.69 32.62
C PHE A 153 18.60 -16.02 31.17
N GLU A 154 17.69 -16.68 30.46
CA GLU A 154 17.74 -16.82 29.00
C GLU A 154 16.83 -15.77 28.37
N VAL A 155 17.30 -15.19 27.26
CA VAL A 155 16.66 -14.11 26.48
C VAL A 155 16.39 -14.59 25.08
#